data_AF-K9XKC3-F1
#
_entry.id   AF-K9XKC3-F1
#
_cell.length_a   1.000
_cell.length_b   1.000
_cell.length_c   1.000
_cell.angle_alpha   90.00
_cell.angle_beta   90.00
_cell.angle_gamma   90.00
#
_symmetry.space_group_name_H-M   'P 1'
#
loop_
_entity.id
_entity.type
_entity.pdbx_description
1 polymer ?
#
loop_
_entity_poly.entity_id
_entity_poly.type
_entity_poly.pdbx_seq_one_letter_code
_entity_poly.pdbx_strand_id
1 'polypeptide(L)' 'MPTRKQSDTAIFLCQLLSNLYQPIQIFRYDQKLKTVYIQAGEDNIALIIDEDGGWEFVL' A
#
# COMPACT_ATOMS: atom_id res chain seq x y z
N MET A 1 14.29 2.87 1.61
CA MET A 1 13.27 2.80 2.69
C MET A 1 12.16 3.77 2.31
N PRO A 2 10.89 3.42 2.58
CA PRO A 2 9.78 4.34 2.43
C PRO A 2 9.99 5.63 3.23
N THR A 3 9.41 6.74 2.77
CA THR A 3 9.36 7.98 3.56
C THR A 3 8.47 7.80 4.78
N ARG A 4 8.54 8.74 5.73
CA ARG A 4 7.64 8.72 6.89
C ARG A 4 6.18 8.82 6.46
N LYS A 5 5.87 9.70 5.50
CA LYS A 5 4.53 9.84 4.93
C LYS A 5 4.05 8.52 4.32
N GLN A 6 4.89 7.84 3.53
CA GLN A 6 4.57 6.52 2.99
C GLN A 6 4.30 5.48 4.07
N SER A 7 5.09 5.49 5.15
CA SER A 7 4.95 4.57 6.27
C SER A 7 3.63 4.79 7.02
N ASP A 8 3.29 6.05 7.29
CA ASP A 8 2.03 6.42 7.96
C ASP A 8 0.81 6.05 7.08
N THR A 9 0.84 6.36 5.78
CA THR A 9 -0.20 5.96 4.81
C THR A 9 -0.32 4.44 4.70
N ALA A 10 0.81 3.72 4.64
CA ALA A 10 0.82 2.27 4.57
C ALA A 10 0.18 1.62 5.81
N ILE A 11 0.51 2.10 7.02
CA ILE A 11 -0.10 1.62 8.27
C ILE A 11 -1.61 1.84 8.25
N PHE A 12 -2.06 3.04 7.84
CA PHE A 12 -3.48 3.36 7.71
C PHE A 12 -4.19 2.40 6.75
N LEU A 13 -3.65 2.19 5.54
CA LEU A 13 -4.25 1.30 4.53
C LEU A 13 -4.26 -0.17 4.98
N CYS A 14 -3.16 -0.67 5.56
CA CYS A 14 -3.10 -2.02 6.09
C CYS A 14 -4.12 -2.24 7.21
N GLN A 15 -4.31 -1.26 8.10
CA GLN A 15 -5.34 -1.33 9.15
C GLN A 15 -6.75 -1.35 8.56
N LEU A 16 -7.03 -0.49 7.56
CA LEU A 16 -8.31 -0.45 6.86
C LEU A 16 -8.64 -1.81 6.21
N LEU A 17 -7.70 -2.37 5.45
CA LEU A 17 -7.84 -3.66 4.79
C LEU A 17 -8.06 -4.79 5.80
N SER A 18 -7.28 -4.80 6.89
CA SER A 18 -7.39 -5.80 7.95
C SER A 18 -8.73 -5.73 8.68
N ASN A 19 -9.26 -4.52 8.93
CA ASN A 19 -10.60 -4.34 9.52
C ASN A 19 -11.72 -4.90 8.63
N LEU A 20 -11.50 -4.95 7.31
CA LEU A 20 -12.42 -5.51 6.32
C LEU A 20 -12.13 -6.98 6.00
N TYR A 21 -11.28 -7.64 6.79
CA TYR A 21 -10.83 -9.01 6.58
C TYR A 21 -10.24 -9.25 5.18
N GLN A 22 -9.67 -8.22 4.56
CA GLN A 22 -8.97 -8.34 3.29
C GLN A 22 -7.53 -8.79 3.60
N PRO A 23 -7.13 -10.04 3.25
CA PRO A 23 -5.76 -10.47 3.42
C PRO A 23 -4.82 -9.60 2.58
N ILE A 24 -3.61 -9.36 3.07
CA ILE A 24 -2.57 -8.62 2.36
C ILE A 24 -1.56 -9.64 1.82
N GLN A 25 -1.51 -9.83 0.50
CA GLN A 25 -0.60 -10.76 -0.16
C GLN A 25 0.76 -10.14 -0.45
N ILE A 26 0.77 -8.88 -0.89
CA ILE A 26 1.99 -8.18 -1.28
C ILE A 26 2.06 -6.88 -0.51
N PHE A 27 3.21 -6.64 0.11
CA PHE A 27 3.60 -5.35 0.66
C PHE A 27 5.05 -5.10 0.27
N ARG A 28 5.29 -4.26 -0.74
CA ARG A 28 6.61 -4.11 -1.36
C ARG A 28 6.93 -2.64 -1.62
N TYR A 29 8.12 -2.23 -1.21
CA TYR A 29 8.69 -0.94 -1.61
C TYR A 29 9.59 -1.10 -2.84
N ASP A 30 9.42 -0.25 -3.85
CA ASP A 30 10.32 -0.12 -4.98
C ASP A 30 11.24 1.10 -4.79
N GLN A 31 12.55 0.84 -4.71
CA GLN A 31 13.54 1.89 -4.46
C GLN A 31 13.84 2.77 -5.67
N LYS A 32 13.61 2.27 -6.90
CA LYS A 32 13.85 3.02 -8.14
C LYS A 32 12.69 3.98 -8.39
N LEU A 33 11.46 3.51 -8.22
CA LEU A 33 10.24 4.31 -8.42
C LEU A 33 9.81 5.08 -7.19
N LYS A 34 10.39 4.78 -6.01
CA LYS A 34 10.02 5.38 -4.72
C LYS A 34 8.55 5.13 -4.36
N THR A 35 8.02 3.98 -4.73
CA THR A 35 6.59 3.64 -4.58
C THR A 35 6.41 2.44 -3.67
N VAL A 36 5.41 2.46 -2.79
CA VAL A 36 4.95 1.27 -2.06
C VAL A 36 3.78 0.65 -2.83
N TYR A 37 3.82 -0.66 -3.02
CA TYR A 37 2.78 -1.46 -3.65
C TYR A 37 2.13 -2.34 -2.59
N ILE A 38 0.80 -2.36 -2.57
CA ILE A 38 0.01 -3.26 -1.72
C ILE A 38 -0.95 -4.05 -2.62
N GLN A 39 -0.87 -5.38 -2.55
CA GLN A 39 -1.90 -6.28 -3.10
C GLN A 39 -2.67 -6.89 -1.94
N ALA A 40 -3.99 -6.81 -2.01
CA ALA A 40 -4.89 -7.30 -0.98
C ALA A 40 -6.15 -7.94 -1.58
N GLY A 41 -6.96 -8.55 -0.72
CA GLY A 41 -8.19 -9.25 -1.11
C GLY A 41 -7.90 -10.53 -1.88
N GLU A 42 -8.86 -11.13 -2.56
CA GLU A 42 -8.59 -12.27 -3.46
C GLU A 42 -7.99 -11.77 -4.78
N ASP A 43 -6.86 -11.06 -4.69
CA ASP A 43 -6.13 -10.38 -5.77
C ASP A 43 -6.94 -9.32 -6.54
N ASN A 44 -8.02 -8.82 -5.95
CA ASN A 44 -8.91 -7.82 -6.54
C ASN A 44 -8.64 -6.38 -6.06
N ILE A 45 -7.71 -6.19 -5.10
CA ILE A 45 -7.37 -4.87 -4.57
C ILE A 45 -5.87 -4.63 -4.78
N ALA A 46 -5.55 -3.65 -5.63
CA ALA A 46 -4.19 -3.17 -5.83
C ALA A 46 -4.12 -1.70 -5.48
N LEU A 47 -3.14 -1.33 -4.66
CA LEU A 47 -2.89 0.04 -4.20
C LEU A 47 -1.44 0.41 -4.42
N ILE A 48 -1.21 1.68 -4.75
CA ILE A 48 0.11 2.28 -4.73
C ILE A 48 0.16 3.48 -3.80
N ILE A 49 1.32 3.71 -3.22
CA ILE A 49 1.63 4.90 -2.42
C ILE A 49 2.85 5.58 -3.02
N ASP A 50 2.69 6.80 -3.52
CA ASP A 50 3.77 7.61 -4.07
C ASP A 50 4.76 8.09 -2.98
N GLU A 51 5.86 8.73 -3.37
CA GLU A 51 6.90 9.18 -2.44
C GLU A 51 6.40 10.19 -1.39
N ASP A 52 5.39 10.98 -1.77
CA ASP A 52 4.77 12.00 -0.93
C ASP A 52 3.66 11.45 -0.01
N GLY A 53 3.38 10.15 -0.08
CA GLY A 53 2.38 9.49 0.74
C GLY A 53 0.95 9.59 0.19
N GLY A 54 0.78 10.13 -1.02
CA GLY A 54 -0.46 10.02 -1.78
C GLY A 54 -0.69 8.56 -2.18
N TRP A 55 -1.94 8.13 -2.25
CA TRP A 55 -2.28 6.76 -2.61
C TRP A 55 -3.48 6.68 -3.55
N GLU A 56 -3.49 5.66 -4.38
CA GLU A 56 -4.57 5.37 -5.32
C GLU A 56 -4.72 3.87 -5.56
N PHE A 57 -5.90 3.49 -6.06
CA PHE A 57 -6.12 2.15 -6.59
C PHE A 57 -5.45 2.02 -7.96
N VAL A 58 -4.84 0.86 -8.21
CA VAL A 58 -4.39 0.48 -9.54
C VAL A 58 -5.53 -0.28 -10.21
N LEU A 59 -6.03 0.26 -11.32
CA LEU A 59 -7.06 -0.38 -12.17
C LEU A 59 -6.45 -1.47 -13.07
#